data_AF-W6K898-F1
#
_entry.id   AF-W6K898-F1
#
_cell.length_a   1.000
_cell.length_b   1.000
_cell.length_c   1.000
_cell.angle_alpha   90.00
_cell.angle_beta   90.00
_cell.angle_gamma   90.00
#
_symmetry.space_group_name_H-M   'P 1'
#
loop_
_entity.id
_entity.type
_entity.pdbx_description
1 polymer ?
#
loop_
_entity_poly.entity_id
_entity_poly.type
_entity_poly.pdbx_seq_one_letter_code
_entity_poly.pdbx_strand_id
1 'polypeptide(L)'
;MESCERCPGADKCASENIQPLLEHAYRLHQKGLDKMEILLAVDDELEQLIERYTADISPRCWNKAAVFAMAKVLADADNATEAEGPGLITLYRTKLSHAIAAFEPFPWNVTDLDRKSAELYDRLKSMSNHHHFSKRITQRAFRKLCADLAFGRP
;
A
#
# COMPACT_ATOMS: atom_id res chain seq x y z
N MET A 1 23.15 0.47 -8.70
CA MET A 1 22.09 1.04 -7.86
C MET A 1 20.88 1.20 -8.77
N GLU A 2 20.06 0.16 -8.87
CA GLU A 2 18.87 0.18 -9.75
C GLU A 2 17.83 1.10 -9.13
N SER A 3 17.69 2.29 -9.71
CA SER A 3 16.71 3.25 -9.25
C SER A 3 15.34 2.83 -9.78
N CYS A 4 14.38 2.59 -8.88
CA CYS A 4 12.96 2.45 -9.24
C CYS A 4 12.38 3.72 -9.89
N GLU A 5 13.21 4.76 -10.08
CA GLU A 5 12.90 6.02 -10.76
C GLU A 5 13.19 5.98 -12.27
N ARG A 6 13.90 4.96 -12.79
CA ARG A 6 14.19 4.83 -14.22
C ARG A 6 13.63 3.53 -14.78
N CYS A 7 12.53 3.63 -15.52
CA CYS A 7 12.07 2.58 -16.42
C CYS A 7 12.82 2.70 -17.76
N PRO A 8 13.36 1.61 -18.34
CA PRO A 8 13.71 1.63 -19.75
C PRO A 8 12.40 1.75 -20.56
N GLY A 9 12.13 2.93 -21.12
CA GLY A 9 11.06 3.14 -22.11
C GLY A 9 9.76 3.82 -21.66
N ALA A 10 9.67 4.41 -20.47
CA ALA A 10 8.46 5.15 -20.06
C ALA A 10 8.79 6.41 -19.22
N ASP A 11 8.07 7.51 -19.47
CA ASP A 11 8.20 8.81 -18.78
C ASP A 11 7.75 8.80 -17.29
N LYS A 12 7.31 7.65 -16.76
CA LYS A 12 6.81 7.50 -15.38
C LYS A 12 7.38 6.26 -14.71
N CYS A 13 7.73 6.39 -13.43
CA CYS A 13 8.49 5.41 -12.65
C CYS A 13 7.75 4.07 -12.51
N ALA A 14 8.49 2.97 -12.37
CA ALA A 14 7.96 1.61 -12.20
C ALA A 14 6.97 1.53 -11.03
N SER A 15 7.31 2.16 -9.90
CA SER A 15 6.44 2.20 -8.72
C SER A 15 5.16 3.03 -8.92
N GLU A 16 5.17 4.04 -9.79
CA GLU A 16 4.00 4.88 -10.08
C GLU A 16 3.02 4.18 -11.03
N ASN A 17 3.53 3.30 -11.90
CA ASN A 17 2.68 2.48 -12.78
C ASN A 17 2.13 1.24 -12.06
N ILE A 18 2.86 0.68 -11.07
CA ILE A 18 2.38 -0.43 -10.23
C ILE A 18 1.35 0.03 -9.19
N GLN A 19 1.47 1.26 -8.66
CA GLN A 19 0.56 1.75 -7.62
C GLN A 19 -0.94 1.62 -8.02
N PRO A 20 -1.38 2.05 -9.22
CA PRO A 20 -2.77 1.87 -9.68
C PRO A 20 -3.25 0.42 -9.72
N LEU A 21 -2.36 -0.53 -10.05
CA LEU A 21 -2.66 -1.96 -10.05
C LEU A 21 -2.97 -2.44 -8.62
N LEU A 22 -2.13 -2.08 -7.65
CA LEU A 22 -2.35 -2.44 -6.25
C LEU A 22 -3.61 -1.76 -5.69
N GLU A 23 -3.87 -0.49 -6.04
CA GLU A 23 -5.13 0.17 -5.68
C GLU A 23 -6.37 -0.51 -6.29
N HIS A 24 -6.26 -1.03 -7.52
CA HIS A 24 -7.33 -1.79 -8.16
C HIS A 24 -7.58 -3.11 -7.42
N ALA A 25 -6.51 -3.88 -7.14
CA ALA A 25 -6.61 -5.11 -6.35
C ALA A 25 -7.26 -4.88 -4.99
N TYR A 26 -6.91 -3.78 -4.31
CA TYR A 26 -7.55 -3.38 -3.06
C TYR A 26 -9.07 -3.14 -3.21
N ARG A 27 -9.50 -2.46 -4.29
CA ARG A 27 -10.93 -2.24 -4.56
C ARG A 27 -11.68 -3.53 -4.87
N LEU A 28 -11.05 -4.46 -5.58
CA LEU A 28 -11.62 -5.79 -5.82
C LEU A 28 -11.79 -6.57 -4.52
N HIS A 29 -10.76 -6.58 -3.67
CA HIS A 29 -10.84 -7.18 -2.33
C HIS A 29 -11.96 -6.56 -1.48
N GLN A 30 -12.17 -5.24 -1.56
CA GLN A 30 -13.27 -4.58 -0.86
C GLN A 30 -14.67 -5.02 -1.35
N LYS A 31 -14.78 -5.51 -2.58
CA LYS A 31 -16.01 -6.09 -3.13
C LYS A 31 -16.23 -7.55 -2.70
N GLY A 32 -15.33 -8.11 -1.90
CA GLY A 32 -15.42 -9.48 -1.39
C GLY A 32 -14.70 -10.51 -2.24
N LEU A 33 -13.92 -10.09 -3.25
CA LEU A 33 -13.16 -11.02 -4.07
C LEU A 33 -11.97 -11.56 -3.30
N ASP A 34 -11.75 -12.87 -3.39
CA ASP A 34 -10.59 -13.55 -2.82
C ASP A 34 -9.33 -13.40 -3.70
N LYS A 35 -8.21 -13.95 -3.24
CA LYS A 35 -6.91 -13.88 -3.92
C LYS A 35 -6.95 -14.39 -5.36
N MET A 36 -7.66 -15.49 -5.64
CA MET A 36 -7.74 -16.07 -6.97
C MET A 36 -8.68 -15.24 -7.86
N GLU A 37 -9.80 -14.77 -7.31
CA GLU A 37 -10.73 -13.90 -8.02
C GLU A 37 -10.10 -12.54 -8.34
N ILE A 38 -9.27 -11.98 -7.45
CA ILE A 38 -8.50 -10.77 -7.73
C ILE A 38 -7.57 -11.00 -8.93
N LEU A 39 -6.84 -12.12 -8.98
CA LEU A 39 -5.97 -12.44 -10.11
C LEU A 39 -6.74 -12.64 -11.43
N LEU A 40 -7.98 -13.13 -11.37
CA LEU A 40 -8.82 -13.39 -12.56
C LEU A 40 -9.65 -12.17 -13.00
N ALA A 41 -9.93 -11.23 -12.09
CA ALA A 41 -10.69 -10.01 -12.37
C ALA A 41 -9.80 -8.85 -12.81
N VAL A 42 -8.49 -9.07 -12.81
CA VAL A 42 -7.49 -8.22 -13.43
C VAL A 42 -7.69 -8.31 -14.95
N ASP A 43 -8.10 -7.21 -15.59
CA ASP A 43 -8.39 -7.14 -17.03
C ASP A 43 -7.14 -7.32 -17.91
N ASP A 44 -7.34 -7.57 -19.22
CA ASP A 44 -6.27 -7.72 -20.22
C ASP A 44 -5.25 -6.55 -20.22
N GLU A 45 -5.68 -5.36 -19.78
CA GLU A 45 -4.83 -4.17 -19.67
C GLU A 45 -3.88 -4.25 -18.46
N LEU A 46 -4.37 -4.75 -17.31
CA LEU A 46 -3.52 -5.07 -16.18
C LEU A 46 -2.70 -6.36 -16.40
N GLU A 47 -3.19 -7.37 -17.12
CA GLU A 47 -2.40 -8.56 -17.44
C GLU A 47 -1.18 -8.17 -18.29
N GLN A 48 -1.36 -7.29 -19.27
CA GLN A 48 -0.24 -6.68 -20.02
C GLN A 48 0.67 -5.82 -19.14
N LEU A 49 0.15 -5.09 -18.14
CA LEU A 49 0.97 -4.37 -17.16
C LEU A 49 1.76 -5.34 -16.29
N ILE A 50 1.14 -6.41 -15.78
CA ILE A 50 1.77 -7.43 -14.96
C ILE A 50 2.83 -8.14 -15.77
N GLU A 51 2.56 -8.61 -16.99
CA GLU A 51 3.55 -9.26 -17.87
C GLU A 51 4.71 -8.31 -18.20
N ARG A 52 4.41 -7.05 -18.56
CA ARG A 52 5.43 -6.03 -18.88
C ARG A 52 6.30 -5.65 -17.67
N TYR A 53 5.80 -5.84 -16.46
CA TYR A 53 6.46 -5.39 -15.23
C TYR A 53 6.94 -6.51 -14.30
N THR A 54 6.50 -7.76 -14.47
CA THR A 54 6.99 -8.90 -13.67
C THR A 54 8.30 -9.46 -14.22
N ALA A 55 8.57 -9.32 -15.52
CA ALA A 55 9.84 -9.75 -16.11
C ALA A 55 11.02 -8.82 -15.76
N ASP A 56 10.77 -7.51 -15.62
CA ASP A 56 11.83 -6.48 -15.55
C ASP A 56 11.87 -5.63 -14.26
N ILE A 57 10.91 -5.79 -13.33
CA ILE A 57 10.89 -4.97 -12.11
C ILE A 57 11.42 -5.74 -10.90
N SER A 58 12.44 -5.16 -10.25
CA SER A 58 12.96 -5.68 -8.99
C SER A 58 11.90 -5.71 -7.86
N PRO A 59 11.94 -6.70 -6.95
CA PRO A 59 11.05 -6.76 -5.78
C PRO A 59 11.04 -5.47 -4.93
N ARG A 60 12.11 -4.69 -4.97
CA ARG A 60 12.21 -3.40 -4.28
C ARG A 60 11.19 -2.37 -4.78
N CYS A 61 10.88 -2.37 -6.08
CA CYS A 61 9.93 -1.41 -6.64
C CYS A 61 8.49 -1.83 -6.36
N TRP A 62 8.21 -3.14 -6.30
CA TRP A 62 6.95 -3.67 -5.78
C TRP A 62 6.72 -3.27 -4.31
N ASN A 63 7.74 -3.37 -3.46
CA ASN A 63 7.64 -2.94 -2.07
C ASN A 63 7.40 -1.42 -1.94
N LYS A 64 8.05 -0.61 -2.80
CA LYS A 64 7.80 0.83 -2.84
C LYS A 64 6.37 1.14 -3.30
N ALA A 65 5.90 0.48 -4.36
CA ALA A 65 4.55 0.65 -4.87
C ALA A 65 3.47 0.23 -3.85
N ALA A 66 3.69 -0.88 -3.13
CA ALA A 66 2.80 -1.35 -2.08
C ALA A 66 2.67 -0.32 -0.95
N VAL A 67 3.80 0.23 -0.48
CA VAL A 67 3.78 1.32 0.51
C VAL A 67 3.05 2.55 -0.03
N PHE A 68 3.24 2.86 -1.31
CA PHE A 68 2.59 4.01 -1.92
C PHE A 68 1.07 3.84 -2.03
N ALA A 69 0.61 2.66 -2.45
CA ALA A 69 -0.80 2.31 -2.51
C ALA A 69 -1.42 2.28 -1.10
N MET A 70 -0.75 1.70 -0.11
CA MET A 70 -1.20 1.71 1.30
C MET A 70 -1.33 3.14 1.84
N ALA A 71 -0.39 4.04 1.52
CA ALA A 71 -0.47 5.44 1.93
C ALA A 71 -1.74 6.11 1.38
N LYS A 72 -2.09 5.82 0.11
CA LYS A 72 -3.30 6.34 -0.53
C LYS A 72 -4.57 5.78 0.13
N VAL A 73 -4.62 4.47 0.34
CA VAL A 73 -5.74 3.80 1.03
C VAL A 73 -5.96 4.38 2.43
N LEU A 74 -4.88 4.60 3.19
CA LEU A 74 -4.97 5.18 4.52
C LEU A 74 -5.36 6.65 4.48
N ALA A 75 -4.85 7.43 3.52
CA ALA A 75 -5.21 8.84 3.37
C ALA A 75 -6.69 9.01 3.03
N ASP A 76 -7.22 8.17 2.13
CA ASP A 76 -8.65 8.20 1.78
C ASP A 76 -9.52 7.83 2.98
N ALA A 77 -9.11 6.85 3.79
CA ALA A 77 -9.80 6.49 5.03
C ALA A 77 -9.70 7.59 6.11
N ASP A 78 -8.53 8.22 6.24
CA ASP A 78 -8.26 9.30 7.18
C ASP A 78 -9.07 10.56 6.86
N ASN A 79 -9.17 10.89 5.57
CA ASN A 79 -9.94 12.04 5.09
C ASN A 79 -11.46 11.80 5.17
N ALA A 80 -11.91 10.54 5.23
CA ALA A 80 -13.32 10.16 5.34
C ALA A 80 -13.77 9.93 6.80
N THR A 81 -12.90 10.15 7.79
CA THR A 81 -13.20 9.84 9.19
C THR A 81 -12.83 10.99 10.14
N GLU A 82 -13.65 11.18 11.16
CA GLU A 82 -13.37 12.03 12.32
C GLU A 82 -12.84 11.21 13.51
N ALA A 83 -12.57 9.91 13.33
CA ALA A 83 -12.10 9.05 14.41
C ALA A 83 -10.73 9.50 14.94
N GLU A 84 -10.55 9.44 16.26
CA GLU A 84 -9.27 9.76 16.92
C GLU A 84 -8.84 8.65 17.87
N GLY A 85 -7.56 8.69 18.28
CA GLY A 85 -7.01 7.80 19.29
C GLY A 85 -7.20 6.31 18.95
N PRO A 86 -7.74 5.49 19.86
CA PRO A 86 -7.91 4.05 19.61
C PRO A 86 -8.76 3.71 18.39
N GLY A 87 -9.78 4.53 18.08
CA GLY A 87 -10.65 4.31 16.92
C GLY A 87 -9.90 4.44 15.60
N LEU A 88 -9.00 5.43 15.51
CA LEU A 88 -8.15 5.66 14.34
C LEU A 88 -7.16 4.51 14.13
N ILE A 89 -6.55 4.00 15.21
CA ILE A 89 -5.64 2.85 15.15
C ILE A 89 -6.36 1.60 14.64
N THR A 90 -7.56 1.33 15.14
CA THR A 90 -8.38 0.20 14.67
C THR A 90 -8.73 0.35 13.20
N LEU A 91 -9.13 1.54 12.75
CA LEU A 91 -9.41 1.81 11.34
C LEU A 91 -8.18 1.54 10.46
N TYR A 92 -7.01 2.10 10.83
CA TYR A 92 -5.78 1.90 10.07
C TYR A 92 -5.34 0.44 10.05
N ARG A 93 -5.49 -0.27 11.18
CA ARG A 93 -5.24 -1.71 11.25
C ARG A 93 -6.09 -2.45 10.23
N THR A 94 -7.40 -2.25 10.25
CA THR A 94 -8.33 -2.89 9.31
C THR A 94 -7.96 -2.58 7.87
N LYS A 95 -7.70 -1.31 7.54
CA LYS A 95 -7.35 -0.89 6.18
C LYS A 95 -6.04 -1.50 5.70
N LEU A 96 -5.01 -1.54 6.55
CA LEU A 96 -3.73 -2.16 6.23
C LEU A 96 -3.87 -3.69 6.11
N SER A 97 -4.58 -4.36 7.02
CA SER A 97 -4.84 -5.80 6.92
C SER A 97 -5.50 -6.18 5.59
N HIS A 98 -6.51 -5.41 5.15
CA HIS A 98 -7.16 -5.64 3.86
C HIS A 98 -6.20 -5.36 2.69
N ALA A 99 -5.36 -4.32 2.77
CA ALA A 99 -4.37 -4.06 1.74
C ALA A 99 -3.32 -5.17 1.66
N ILE A 100 -2.85 -5.69 2.80
CA ILE A 100 -1.91 -6.82 2.87
C ILE A 100 -2.50 -8.05 2.17
N ALA A 101 -3.76 -8.40 2.49
CA ALA A 101 -4.46 -9.52 1.88
C ALA A 101 -4.66 -9.32 0.36
N ALA A 102 -5.09 -8.13 -0.05
CA ALA A 102 -5.25 -7.79 -1.46
C ALA A 102 -3.93 -7.83 -2.25
N PHE A 103 -2.81 -7.55 -1.58
CA PHE A 103 -1.50 -7.48 -2.24
C PHE A 103 -0.74 -8.80 -2.20
N GLU A 104 -1.17 -9.77 -1.39
CA GLU A 104 -0.60 -11.12 -1.31
C GLU A 104 -0.34 -11.83 -2.65
N PRO A 105 -1.13 -11.62 -3.73
CA PRO A 105 -0.84 -12.21 -5.03
C PRO A 105 0.39 -11.63 -5.75
N PHE A 106 0.89 -10.46 -5.33
CA PHE A 106 1.94 -9.71 -6.02
C PHE A 106 3.32 -9.91 -5.37
N PRO A 107 4.43 -9.68 -6.09
CA PRO A 107 5.79 -9.96 -5.61
C PRO A 107 6.34 -8.84 -4.69
N TRP A 108 5.57 -8.50 -3.66
CA TRP A 108 5.99 -7.62 -2.57
C TRP A 108 6.23 -8.44 -1.29
N ASN A 109 6.91 -7.86 -0.30
CA ASN A 109 7.23 -8.50 0.96
C ASN A 109 6.54 -7.78 2.13
N VAL A 110 5.65 -8.46 2.83
CA VAL A 110 4.93 -7.92 3.99
C VAL A 110 5.86 -7.44 5.11
N THR A 111 7.01 -8.08 5.30
CA THR A 111 7.99 -7.68 6.33
C THR A 111 8.64 -6.33 6.03
N ASP A 112 8.61 -5.88 4.76
CA ASP A 112 9.08 -4.53 4.40
C ASP A 112 8.15 -3.43 4.88
N LEU A 113 6.94 -3.75 5.32
CA LEU A 113 6.02 -2.78 5.92
C LEU A 113 6.60 -2.17 7.21
N ASP A 114 7.25 -2.99 8.06
CA ASP A 114 7.93 -2.49 9.26
C ASP A 114 9.10 -1.57 8.88
N ARG A 115 9.96 -2.04 7.97
CA ARG A 115 11.14 -1.31 7.50
C ARG A 115 10.79 0.03 6.85
N LYS A 116 9.68 0.08 6.09
CA LYS A 116 9.21 1.28 5.37
C LYS A 116 8.10 2.03 6.10
N SER A 117 7.79 1.66 7.35
CA SER A 117 6.72 2.30 8.14
C SER A 117 6.94 3.80 8.34
N ALA A 118 8.18 4.26 8.41
CA ALA A 118 8.53 5.68 8.45
C ALA A 118 8.13 6.41 7.16
N GLU A 119 8.52 5.85 6.01
CA GLU A 119 8.19 6.37 4.67
C GLU A 119 6.68 6.39 4.44
N LEU A 120 5.98 5.32 4.85
CA LEU A 120 4.53 5.24 4.81
C LEU A 120 3.87 6.34 5.65
N TYR A 121 4.35 6.57 6.88
CA TYR A 121 3.83 7.62 7.76
C TYR A 121 4.01 9.02 7.18
N ASP A 122 5.21 9.32 6.67
CA ASP A 122 5.51 10.64 6.12
C ASP A 122 4.67 10.92 4.86
N ARG A 123 4.46 9.89 4.03
CA ARG A 123 3.60 10.00 2.86
C ARG A 123 2.14 10.16 3.24
N LEU A 124 1.63 9.37 4.18
CA LEU A 124 0.27 9.53 4.73
C LEU A 124 0.06 10.93 5.31
N LYS A 125 1.01 11.43 6.10
CA LYS A 125 0.97 12.79 6.65
C LYS A 125 0.90 13.86 5.55
N SER A 126 1.62 13.67 4.44
CA SER A 126 1.59 14.60 3.30
C SER A 126 0.27 14.58 2.51
N MET A 127 -0.50 13.50 2.60
CA MET A 127 -1.75 13.28 1.86
C MET A 127 -3.01 13.51 2.72
N SER A 128 -2.84 13.64 4.04
CA SER A 128 -3.92 13.92 4.96
C SER A 128 -4.32 15.39 4.88
N ASN A 129 -5.63 15.65 4.85
CA ASN A 129 -6.18 17.00 4.89
C ASN A 129 -6.29 17.56 6.32
N HIS A 130 -5.97 16.75 7.32
CA HIS A 130 -6.06 17.14 8.72
C HIS A 130 -4.85 17.99 9.12
N HIS A 131 -5.08 19.28 9.40
CA HIS A 131 -4.04 20.24 9.82
C HIS A 131 -3.20 19.78 11.04
N HIS A 132 -3.66 18.76 11.76
CA HIS A 132 -3.00 18.17 12.92
C HIS A 132 -2.93 16.64 12.90
N PHE A 133 -2.68 16.03 11.74
CA PHE A 133 -2.50 14.58 11.60
C PHE A 133 -1.62 13.96 12.70
N SER A 134 -0.47 14.58 13.01
CA SER A 134 0.47 14.08 14.02
C SER A 134 -0.04 14.14 15.47
N LYS A 135 -1.12 14.90 15.74
CA LYS A 135 -1.81 14.89 17.05
C LYS A 135 -2.78 13.72 17.17
N ARG A 136 -3.34 13.25 16.05
CA ARG A 136 -4.28 12.11 16.01
C ARG A 136 -3.56 10.77 16.11
N ILE A 137 -2.38 10.66 15.49
CA ILE A 137 -1.54 9.47 15.56
C ILE A 137 -0.05 9.81 15.56
N THR A 138 0.67 9.31 16.57
CA THR A 138 2.12 9.47 16.64
C THR A 138 2.82 8.53 15.68
N GLN A 139 3.98 8.96 15.14
CA GLN A 139 4.81 8.11 14.29
C GLN A 139 5.18 6.79 15.00
N ARG A 140 5.48 6.85 16.31
CA ARG A 140 5.78 5.65 17.11
C ARG A 140 4.61 4.65 17.14
N ALA A 141 3.39 5.13 17.39
CA ALA A 141 2.20 4.28 17.41
C ALA A 141 1.92 3.66 16.03
N PHE A 142 2.08 4.46 14.97
CA PHE A 142 1.93 3.98 13.60
C PHE A 142 2.97 2.91 13.22
N ARG A 143 4.25 3.13 13.54
CA ARG A 143 5.30 2.13 13.30
C ARG A 143 5.05 0.84 14.05
N LYS A 144 4.58 0.93 15.30
CA LYS A 144 4.17 -0.25 16.08
C LYS A 144 3.06 -1.02 15.37
N LEU A 145 2.02 -0.34 14.89
CA LEU A 145 0.95 -0.95 14.11
C LEU A 145 1.47 -1.68 12.86
N CYS A 146 2.37 -1.05 12.11
CA CYS A 146 3.00 -1.67 10.94
C CYS A 146 3.81 -2.92 11.31
N ALA A 147 4.59 -2.87 12.37
CA ALA A 147 5.36 -4.01 12.87
C ALA A 147 4.45 -5.16 13.33
N ASP A 148 3.37 -4.83 14.04
CA ASP A 148 2.40 -5.80 14.54
C ASP A 148 1.75 -6.55 13.36
N LEU A 149 1.37 -5.83 12.30
CA LEU A 149 0.84 -6.43 11.08
C LEU A 149 1.89 -7.22 10.29
N ALA A 150 3.13 -6.71 10.18
CA ALA A 150 4.20 -7.34 9.42
C ALA A 150 4.64 -8.70 10.01
N PHE A 151 4.56 -8.84 11.33
CA PHE A 151 5.03 -10.03 12.05
C PHE A 151 3.91 -10.81 12.75
N GLY A 152 2.65 -10.51 12.48
CA GLY A 152 1.49 -11.20 13.07
C GLY A 152 1.41 -11.08 14.59
N ARG A 153 1.86 -9.94 15.16
CA ARG A 153 1.76 -9.67 16.60
C ARG A 153 0.42 -8.99 16.92
N PRO A 154 -0.18 -9.29 18.09
CA PRO A 154 -1.41 -8.63 18.53
C PRO A 154 -1.20 -7.13 18.78
#